data_AF-A0A2K8T5N7-F1
#
_entry.id   AF-A0A2K8T5N7-F1
#
_cell.length_a   1.000
_cell.length_b   1.000
_cell.length_c   1.000
_cell.angle_alpha   90.00
_cell.angle_beta   90.00
_cell.angle_gamma   90.00
#
_symmetry.space_group_name_H-M   'P 1'
#
loop_
_entity.id
_entity.type
_entity.pdbx_description
1 polymer ?
#
loop_
_entity_poly.entity_id
_entity_poly.type
_entity_poly.pdbx_seq_one_letter_code
_entity_poly.pdbx_strand_id
1 'polypeptide(L)'
;MKSVYIFVTTDRPDIYINSIVHWLKKGINQIFLIQVEDNNIEQVKLNLLRLNIYNLLKDLASGFYRYYTGTLRDTLIDLSNEYNNHDLAEIKSKYNSWYSQIISDDIRCETVPPIKYLELKQYISSIYKKNKNVIIDVTPVSKIYIADILACCLLENINSLYTFELLITPDFGKPWKILIHELDEGKQYKYSNLVETPIFQESAKAILFRTTPLLISIVGTILFVSLTLAASFFFGALSSFFVQVVSIVGTVLGIISFFLIYFPIRGK
;
A
#
# COMPACT_ATOMS: atom_id res chain seq x y z
N MET A 1 -12.57 10.88 -9.42
CA MET A 1 -11.19 10.86 -9.96
C MET A 1 -10.38 9.87 -9.14
N LYS A 2 -9.52 9.07 -9.77
CA LYS A 2 -8.63 8.15 -9.04
C LYS A 2 -7.35 8.91 -8.69
N SER A 3 -6.90 8.78 -7.45
CA SER A 3 -5.69 9.46 -6.97
C SER A 3 -4.75 8.44 -6.37
N VAL A 4 -3.45 8.58 -6.61
CA VAL A 4 -2.41 7.77 -5.97
C VAL A 4 -1.61 8.60 -4.97
N TYR A 5 -1.35 8.00 -3.83
CA TYR A 5 -0.61 8.57 -2.72
C TYR A 5 0.64 7.71 -2.52
N ILE A 6 1.77 8.23 -2.99
CA ILE A 6 3.07 7.54 -2.95
C ILE A 6 3.78 7.97 -1.67
N PHE A 7 4.01 7.01 -0.77
CA PHE A 7 4.74 7.24 0.47
C PHE A 7 6.25 7.25 0.21
N VAL A 8 6.94 8.25 0.73
CA VAL A 8 8.33 8.60 0.46
C VAL A 8 9.19 8.29 1.68
N THR A 9 10.25 7.51 1.49
CA THR A 9 11.31 7.35 2.52
C THR A 9 12.73 7.43 1.96
N THR A 10 12.89 7.68 0.66
CA THR A 10 14.18 7.81 -0.01
C THR A 10 14.17 8.97 -0.99
N ASP A 11 15.29 9.62 -1.20
CA ASP A 11 15.47 10.72 -2.16
C ASP A 11 15.82 10.25 -3.58
N ARG A 12 15.86 8.93 -3.82
CA ARG A 12 16.18 8.30 -5.11
C ARG A 12 15.03 8.40 -6.11
N PRO A 13 15.12 9.23 -7.18
CA PRO A 13 14.01 9.49 -8.10
C PRO A 13 13.61 8.27 -8.95
N ASP A 14 14.52 7.33 -9.22
CA ASP A 14 14.33 6.16 -10.08
C ASP A 14 13.09 5.33 -9.69
N ILE A 15 12.95 5.08 -8.39
CA ILE A 15 11.88 4.27 -7.83
C ILE A 15 10.52 4.94 -8.07
N TYR A 16 10.46 6.26 -7.90
CA TYR A 16 9.25 7.05 -8.11
C TYR A 16 8.87 7.15 -9.58
N ILE A 17 9.83 7.15 -10.51
CA ILE A 17 9.53 7.12 -11.95
C ILE A 17 8.75 5.86 -12.30
N ASN A 18 9.20 4.70 -11.83
CA ASN A 18 8.50 3.44 -12.07
C ASN A 18 7.06 3.51 -11.54
N SER A 19 6.87 4.03 -10.33
CA SER A 19 5.55 4.19 -9.74
C SER A 19 4.66 5.16 -10.50
N ILE A 20 5.14 6.37 -10.74
CA ILE A 20 4.41 7.43 -11.44
C ILE A 20 3.99 6.91 -12.81
N VAL A 21 4.93 6.46 -13.63
CA VAL A 21 4.65 6.01 -15.00
C VAL A 21 3.70 4.82 -15.03
N HIS A 22 3.83 3.86 -14.09
CA HIS A 22 2.88 2.76 -14.00
C HIS A 22 1.45 3.27 -13.81
N TRP A 23 1.25 4.16 -12.84
CA TRP A 23 -0.08 4.70 -12.54
C TRP A 23 -0.62 5.61 -13.65
N LEU A 24 0.24 6.33 -14.36
CA LEU A 24 -0.15 7.08 -15.56
C LEU A 24 -0.69 6.14 -16.65
N LYS A 25 -0.01 5.01 -16.91
CA LYS A 25 -0.50 3.99 -17.86
C LYS A 25 -1.86 3.40 -17.45
N LYS A 26 -2.19 3.39 -16.15
CA LYS A 26 -3.50 2.96 -15.61
C LYS A 26 -4.54 4.10 -15.56
N GLY A 27 -4.23 5.28 -16.09
CA GLY A 27 -5.15 6.42 -16.19
C GLY A 27 -5.30 7.24 -14.89
N ILE A 28 -4.31 7.19 -13.99
CA ILE A 28 -4.28 8.07 -12.81
C ILE A 28 -3.80 9.46 -13.23
N ASN A 29 -4.51 10.50 -12.80
CA ASN A 29 -4.20 11.90 -13.11
C ASN A 29 -3.87 12.75 -11.88
N GLN A 30 -3.88 12.17 -10.69
CA GLN A 30 -3.52 12.84 -9.44
C GLN A 30 -2.55 11.98 -8.65
N ILE A 31 -1.36 12.51 -8.42
CA ILE A 31 -0.25 11.86 -7.76
C ILE A 31 0.20 12.76 -6.60
N PHE A 32 0.21 12.21 -5.40
CA PHE A 32 0.63 12.90 -4.19
C PHE A 32 1.84 12.21 -3.60
N LEU A 33 2.95 12.92 -3.44
CA LEU A 33 4.13 12.47 -2.71
C LEU A 33 3.97 12.83 -1.23
N ILE A 34 3.99 11.83 -0.36
CA ILE A 34 3.80 12.02 1.09
C ILE A 34 4.98 11.44 1.84
N GLN A 35 5.50 12.19 2.80
CA GLN A 35 6.50 11.69 3.74
C GLN A 35 5.92 11.55 5.13
N VAL A 36 6.30 10.49 5.82
CA VAL A 36 6.05 10.35 7.25
C VAL A 36 7.25 10.90 7.99
N GLU A 37 7.02 11.91 8.85
CA GLU A 37 8.02 12.47 9.74
C GLU A 37 8.16 11.56 10.97
N ASP A 38 9.37 11.08 11.18
CA ASP A 38 9.78 10.27 12.31
C ASP A 38 11.28 10.50 12.57
N ASN A 39 11.66 10.48 13.84
CA ASN A 39 13.03 10.71 14.30
C ASN A 39 13.98 9.57 13.88
N ASN A 40 13.43 8.42 13.50
CA ASN A 40 14.19 7.24 13.14
C ASN A 40 14.66 7.22 11.67
N ILE A 41 14.20 8.17 10.84
CA ILE A 41 14.54 8.23 9.42
C ILE A 41 15.00 9.60 8.98
N GLU A 42 15.91 9.59 8.01
CA GLU A 42 16.35 10.79 7.33
C GLU A 42 15.19 11.39 6.53
N GLN A 43 14.94 12.68 6.76
CA GLN A 43 13.81 13.38 6.15
C GLN A 43 14.16 13.75 4.70
N VAL A 44 13.32 13.32 3.76
CA VAL A 44 13.50 13.67 2.34
C VAL A 44 13.01 15.09 2.10
N LYS A 45 13.76 15.86 1.31
CA LYS A 45 13.33 17.18 0.84
C LYS A 45 12.34 16.98 -0.32
N LEU A 46 11.05 16.82 -0.03
CA LEU A 46 10.01 16.48 -1.02
C LEU A 46 10.01 17.36 -2.28
N ASN A 47 10.20 18.68 -2.14
CA ASN A 47 10.28 19.58 -3.29
C ASN A 47 11.50 19.31 -4.18
N LEU A 48 12.65 18.98 -3.58
CA LEU A 48 13.85 18.60 -4.32
C LEU A 48 13.67 17.22 -4.97
N LEU A 49 13.07 16.26 -4.28
CA LEU A 49 12.73 14.96 -4.86
C LEU A 49 11.83 15.12 -6.10
N ARG A 50 10.76 15.92 -5.99
CA ARG A 50 9.87 16.21 -7.12
C ARG A 50 10.63 16.81 -8.29
N LEU A 51 11.51 17.79 -8.04
CA LEU A 51 12.36 18.38 -9.08
C LEU A 51 13.29 17.34 -9.71
N ASN A 52 13.88 16.44 -8.92
CA ASN A 52 14.76 15.38 -9.41
C ASN A 52 14.01 14.36 -10.27
N ILE A 53 12.77 14.00 -9.91
CA ILE A 53 11.91 13.15 -10.73
C ILE A 53 11.65 13.82 -12.09
N TYR A 54 11.32 15.12 -12.11
CA TYR A 54 11.10 15.86 -13.35
C TYR A 54 12.35 15.96 -14.22
N ASN A 55 13.50 16.24 -13.60
CA ASN A 55 14.77 16.31 -14.32
C ASN A 55 15.15 14.95 -14.91
N LEU A 56 14.96 13.85 -14.17
CA LEU A 56 15.25 12.51 -14.69
C LEU A 56 14.31 12.12 -15.84
N LEU A 57 13.01 12.45 -15.75
CA LEU A 57 12.08 12.25 -16.87
C LEU A 57 12.50 13.05 -18.12
N LYS A 58 12.94 14.31 -17.93
CA LYS A 58 13.42 15.17 -19.02
C LYS A 58 14.72 14.66 -19.65
N ASP A 59 15.66 14.22 -18.82
CA ASP A 59 16.93 13.67 -19.27
C ASP A 59 16.68 12.38 -20.07
N LEU A 60 15.80 11.50 -19.59
CA LEU A 60 15.40 10.27 -20.29
C LEU A 60 14.68 10.54 -21.61
N ALA A 61 13.79 11.55 -21.65
CA ALA A 61 13.15 12.02 -22.88
C ALA A 61 14.17 12.55 -23.91
N SER A 62 15.33 13.02 -23.44
CA SER A 62 16.42 13.51 -24.27
C SER A 62 17.39 12.40 -24.70
N GLY A 63 17.33 11.23 -24.07
CA GLY A 63 18.22 10.09 -24.32
C GLY A 63 19.39 9.98 -23.33
N PHE A 64 19.27 10.58 -22.15
CA PHE A 64 20.29 10.54 -21.11
C PHE A 64 19.74 9.94 -19.82
N TYR A 65 20.60 9.27 -19.06
CA TYR A 65 20.30 8.87 -17.69
C TYR A 65 21.17 9.66 -16.72
N ARG A 66 20.58 10.24 -15.67
CA ARG A 66 21.31 10.93 -14.61
C ARG A 66 21.33 10.11 -13.33
N TYR A 67 22.52 9.94 -12.77
CA TYR A 67 22.68 9.36 -11.44
C TYR A 67 22.35 10.38 -10.34
N TYR A 68 21.54 9.99 -9.36
CA TYR A 68 21.21 10.83 -8.21
C TYR A 68 21.84 10.39 -6.90
N THR A 69 22.51 9.22 -6.88
CA THR A 69 23.13 8.68 -5.68
C THR A 69 24.48 8.05 -5.94
N GLY A 70 25.24 7.81 -4.87
CA GLY A 70 26.54 7.16 -4.92
C GLY A 70 27.64 8.09 -5.44
N THR A 71 28.78 7.47 -5.80
CA THR A 71 29.97 8.18 -6.31
C THR A 71 29.76 8.84 -7.66
N LEU A 72 28.77 8.35 -8.43
CA LEU A 72 28.42 8.85 -9.75
C LEU A 72 27.34 9.93 -9.70
N ARG A 73 26.96 10.46 -8.53
CA ARG A 73 25.93 11.49 -8.42
C ARG A 73 26.19 12.66 -9.37
N ASP A 74 25.11 13.12 -10.01
CA ASP A 74 25.07 14.19 -11.01
C ASP A 74 25.79 13.88 -12.34
N THR A 75 26.34 12.67 -12.51
CA THR A 75 26.84 12.23 -13.81
C THR A 75 25.70 11.90 -14.77
N LEU A 76 25.88 12.27 -16.04
CA LEU A 76 24.99 11.96 -17.13
C LEU A 76 25.60 10.87 -18.02
N ILE A 77 24.83 9.82 -18.26
CA ILE A 77 25.15 8.75 -19.20
C ILE A 77 24.35 8.98 -20.48
N ASP A 78 25.06 9.02 -21.60
CA ASP A 78 24.44 9.02 -22.92
C ASP A 78 24.02 7.60 -23.29
N LEU A 79 22.69 7.40 -23.39
CA LEU A 79 22.09 6.10 -23.67
C LEU A 79 22.30 5.66 -25.13
N SER A 80 22.74 6.53 -26.04
CA SER A 80 23.11 6.12 -27.40
C SER A 80 24.30 5.15 -27.46
N ASN A 81 25.10 5.08 -26.39
CA ASN A 81 26.17 4.09 -26.26
C ASN A 81 25.67 2.72 -25.78
N GLU A 82 24.44 2.66 -25.26
CA GLU A 82 23.85 1.47 -24.66
C GLU A 82 22.74 0.86 -25.53
N TYR A 83 22.10 1.68 -26.38
CA TYR A 83 20.96 1.30 -27.22
C TYR A 83 21.23 1.61 -28.69
N ASN A 84 20.63 0.81 -29.58
CA ASN A 84 20.60 1.17 -31.00
C ASN A 84 19.66 2.37 -31.23
N ASN A 85 19.77 3.00 -32.41
CA ASN A 85 19.02 4.21 -32.75
C ASN A 85 17.49 4.04 -32.68
N HIS A 86 16.99 2.84 -33.02
CA HIS A 86 15.56 2.56 -33.01
C HIS A 86 15.03 2.51 -31.57
N ASP A 87 15.65 1.70 -30.72
CA ASP A 87 15.22 1.51 -29.33
C ASP A 87 15.36 2.80 -28.52
N LEU A 88 16.44 3.55 -28.75
CA LEU A 88 16.62 4.87 -28.14
C LEU A 88 15.53 5.85 -28.55
N ALA A 89 15.13 5.86 -29.83
CA ALA A 89 14.04 6.72 -30.30
C ALA A 89 12.70 6.35 -29.63
N GLU A 90 12.44 5.05 -29.43
CA GLU A 90 11.25 4.58 -28.72
C GLU A 90 11.25 5.02 -27.25
N ILE A 91 12.38 4.85 -26.55
CA ILE A 91 12.55 5.29 -25.16
C ILE A 91 12.29 6.80 -25.05
N LYS A 92 12.94 7.60 -25.90
CA LYS A 92 12.76 9.05 -25.93
C LYS A 92 11.30 9.45 -26.16
N SER A 93 10.62 8.77 -27.09
CA SER A 93 9.20 9.02 -27.38
C SER A 93 8.31 8.72 -26.17
N LYS A 94 8.49 7.55 -25.52
CA LYS A 94 7.76 7.16 -24.30
C LYS A 94 7.93 8.21 -23.18
N TYR A 95 9.17 8.56 -22.87
CA TYR A 95 9.45 9.53 -21.80
C TYR A 95 9.02 10.95 -22.15
N ASN A 96 9.13 11.37 -23.41
CA ASN A 96 8.63 12.67 -23.84
C ASN A 96 7.11 12.77 -23.67
N SER A 97 6.37 11.69 -23.96
CA SER A 97 4.93 11.63 -23.71
C SER A 97 4.60 11.75 -22.21
N TRP A 98 5.24 10.94 -21.36
CA TRP A 98 4.98 10.97 -19.91
C TRP A 98 5.39 12.30 -19.27
N TYR A 99 6.54 12.85 -19.67
CA TYR A 99 7.02 14.16 -19.23
C TYR A 99 6.04 15.27 -19.62
N SER A 100 5.55 15.24 -20.86
CA SER A 100 4.59 16.24 -21.35
C SER A 100 3.28 16.21 -20.55
N GLN A 101 2.73 15.02 -20.29
CA GLN A 101 1.48 14.88 -19.51
C GLN A 101 1.62 15.40 -18.07
N ILE A 102 2.81 15.25 -17.46
CA ILE A 102 3.09 15.72 -16.09
C ILE A 102 3.18 17.25 -16.03
N ILE A 103 3.59 17.89 -17.13
CA ILE A 103 3.79 19.35 -17.19
C ILE A 103 2.56 20.07 -17.74
N SER A 104 1.74 19.44 -18.56
CA SER A 104 0.59 20.07 -19.25
C SER A 104 -0.63 20.37 -18.38
N ASP A 105 -0.49 20.42 -17.05
CA ASP A 105 -1.58 20.49 -16.06
C ASP A 105 -2.58 19.31 -16.09
N ASP A 106 -2.46 18.39 -17.05
CA ASP A 106 -3.32 17.20 -17.20
C ASP A 106 -3.16 16.23 -16.02
N ILE A 107 -1.95 16.13 -15.47
CA ILE A 107 -1.63 15.34 -14.29
C ILE A 107 -1.13 16.27 -13.18
N ARG A 108 -1.76 16.20 -12.02
CA ARG A 108 -1.27 16.89 -10.82
C ARG A 108 -0.31 15.99 -10.05
N CYS A 109 0.98 16.32 -10.10
CA CYS A 109 1.99 15.70 -9.24
C CYS A 109 2.40 16.70 -8.14
N GLU A 110 1.85 16.49 -6.94
CA GLU A 110 1.96 17.42 -5.82
C GLU A 110 2.72 16.79 -4.65
N THR A 111 3.42 17.63 -3.90
CA THR A 111 4.01 17.25 -2.61
C THR A 111 3.07 17.64 -1.49
N VAL A 112 2.79 16.71 -0.58
CA VAL A 112 2.04 17.00 0.64
C VAL A 112 3.03 17.40 1.75
N PRO A 113 2.67 18.34 2.64
CA PRO A 113 3.47 18.57 3.85
C PRO A 113 3.74 17.25 4.59
N PRO A 114 4.95 17.06 5.16
CA PRO A 114 5.26 15.86 5.95
C PRO A 114 4.20 15.63 7.03
N ILE A 115 3.78 14.39 7.19
CA ILE A 115 2.80 13.98 8.20
C ILE A 115 3.52 13.38 9.39
N LYS A 116 3.16 13.77 10.61
CA LYS A 116 3.76 13.13 11.79
C LYS A 116 3.35 11.67 11.85
N TYR A 117 4.26 10.79 12.24
CA TYR A 117 3.97 9.35 12.37
C TYR A 117 2.72 9.05 13.21
N LEU A 118 2.54 9.74 14.34
CA LEU A 118 1.36 9.59 15.20
C LEU A 118 0.04 10.00 14.53
N GLU A 119 0.09 10.83 13.49
CA GLU A 119 -1.06 11.32 12.74
C GLU A 119 -1.37 10.47 11.49
N LEU A 120 -0.55 9.45 11.19
CA LEU A 120 -0.65 8.62 9.99
C LEU A 120 -2.05 8.06 9.77
N LYS A 121 -2.66 7.46 10.81
CA LYS A 121 -4.02 6.93 10.73
C LYS A 121 -5.04 8.01 10.40
N GLN A 122 -4.97 9.15 11.10
CA GLN A 122 -5.91 10.25 10.90
C GLN A 122 -5.80 10.83 9.49
N TYR A 123 -4.56 10.93 8.98
CA TYR A 123 -4.30 11.37 7.63
C TYR A 123 -4.89 10.39 6.59
N ILE A 124 -4.60 9.08 6.71
CA ILE A 124 -5.14 8.03 5.83
C ILE A 124 -6.68 8.02 5.86
N SER A 125 -7.29 8.17 7.04
CA SER A 125 -8.75 8.31 7.16
C SER A 125 -9.27 9.54 6.43
N SER A 126 -8.55 10.67 6.52
CA SER A 126 -8.96 11.93 5.88
C SER A 126 -8.92 11.86 4.35
N ILE A 127 -7.89 11.25 3.76
CA ILE A 127 -7.79 11.08 2.29
C ILE A 127 -8.89 10.16 1.79
N TYR A 128 -9.19 9.08 2.50
CA TYR A 128 -10.23 8.12 2.12
C TYR A 128 -11.65 8.65 2.32
N LYS A 129 -11.86 9.57 3.27
CA LYS A 129 -13.13 10.29 3.42
C LYS A 129 -13.37 11.27 2.27
N LYS A 130 -12.31 11.94 1.80
CA LYS A 130 -12.38 12.88 0.67
C LYS A 130 -12.53 12.19 -0.68
N ASN A 131 -11.85 11.05 -0.87
CA ASN A 131 -11.90 10.28 -2.10
C ASN A 131 -11.96 8.78 -1.77
N LYS A 132 -13.00 8.09 -2.23
CA LYS A 132 -13.12 6.63 -2.03
C LYS A 132 -12.26 5.81 -3.00
N ASN A 133 -11.82 6.42 -4.09
CA ASN A 133 -11.00 5.79 -5.12
C ASN A 133 -9.53 6.16 -4.94
N VAL A 134 -9.01 5.90 -3.75
CA VAL A 134 -7.62 6.16 -3.35
C VAL A 134 -6.79 4.91 -3.56
N ILE A 135 -5.60 5.10 -4.14
CA ILE A 135 -4.55 4.10 -4.23
C ILE A 135 -3.41 4.56 -3.34
N ILE A 136 -2.94 3.66 -2.47
CA ILE A 136 -1.75 3.89 -1.65
C ILE A 136 -0.61 3.11 -2.28
N ASP A 137 0.50 3.79 -2.58
CA ASP A 137 1.71 3.17 -3.12
C ASP A 137 2.82 3.26 -2.06
N VAL A 138 3.35 2.09 -1.69
CA VAL A 138 4.41 1.94 -0.69
C VAL A 138 5.72 1.42 -1.30
N THR A 139 5.87 1.48 -2.62
CA THR A 139 7.07 1.05 -3.34
C THR A 139 8.37 1.62 -2.76
N PRO A 140 8.49 2.94 -2.50
CA PRO A 140 9.73 3.54 -2.03
C PRO A 140 9.81 3.59 -0.49
N VAL A 141 8.95 2.84 0.21
CA VAL A 141 8.82 2.89 1.66
C VAL A 141 9.75 1.90 2.33
N SER A 142 10.46 2.36 3.36
CA SER A 142 11.23 1.50 4.24
C SER A 142 10.34 0.44 4.87
N LYS A 143 10.82 -0.81 4.94
CA LYS A 143 10.08 -1.97 5.45
C LYS A 143 9.40 -1.73 6.81
N ILE A 144 10.01 -0.89 7.64
CA ILE A 144 9.50 -0.53 8.98
C ILE A 144 8.10 0.09 8.89
N TYR A 145 7.85 0.98 7.94
CA TYR A 145 6.55 1.69 7.84
C TYR A 145 5.51 0.97 6.99
N ILE A 146 5.91 0.00 6.15
CA ILE A 146 4.96 -0.72 5.29
C ILE A 146 3.87 -1.40 6.14
N ALA A 147 4.27 -2.02 7.25
CA ALA A 147 3.34 -2.68 8.17
C ALA A 147 2.36 -1.70 8.82
N ASP A 148 2.83 -0.53 9.24
CA ASP A 148 2.01 0.49 9.89
C ASP A 148 1.04 1.16 8.91
N ILE A 149 1.51 1.46 7.69
CA ILE A 149 0.66 1.97 6.60
C ILE A 149 -0.40 0.93 6.25
N LEU A 150 -0.01 -0.35 6.08
CA LEU A 150 -0.93 -1.45 5.84
C LEU A 150 -1.98 -1.55 6.95
N ALA A 151 -1.58 -1.52 8.23
CA ALA A 151 -2.51 -1.57 9.35
C ALA A 151 -3.49 -0.40 9.33
N CYS A 152 -3.02 0.82 9.07
CA CYS A 152 -3.88 1.99 8.95
C CYS A 152 -4.86 1.86 7.77
N CYS A 153 -4.41 1.36 6.61
CA CYS A 153 -5.28 1.10 5.46
C CYS A 153 -6.38 0.09 5.78
N LEU A 154 -6.04 -1.02 6.43
CA LEU A 154 -7.01 -2.06 6.80
C LEU A 154 -8.06 -1.55 7.79
N LEU A 155 -7.65 -0.74 8.78
CA LEU A 155 -8.58 -0.12 9.74
C LEU A 155 -9.59 0.81 9.06
N GLU A 156 -9.22 1.43 7.94
CA GLU A 156 -10.08 2.32 7.16
C GLU A 156 -10.74 1.61 5.96
N ASN A 157 -10.65 0.27 5.86
CA ASN A 157 -11.15 -0.54 4.74
C ASN A 157 -10.61 -0.13 3.36
N ILE A 158 -9.34 0.28 3.31
CA ILE A 158 -8.64 0.61 2.07
C ILE A 158 -7.87 -0.63 1.62
N ASN A 159 -8.40 -1.29 0.59
CA ASN A 159 -7.78 -2.49 0.03
C ASN A 159 -6.82 -2.18 -1.13
N SER A 160 -6.73 -0.93 -1.56
CA SER A 160 -5.91 -0.49 -2.70
C SER A 160 -4.50 -0.09 -2.25
N LEU A 161 -3.74 -1.03 -1.69
CA LEU A 161 -2.37 -0.80 -1.20
C LEU A 161 -1.37 -1.59 -2.04
N TYR A 162 -0.51 -0.88 -2.77
CA TYR A 162 0.33 -1.47 -3.80
C TYR A 162 1.82 -1.24 -3.59
N THR A 163 2.62 -2.15 -4.12
CA THR A 163 4.07 -2.03 -4.22
C THR A 163 4.57 -2.57 -5.57
N PHE A 164 5.62 -1.96 -6.12
CA PHE A 164 6.34 -2.47 -7.27
C PHE A 164 7.26 -3.62 -6.84
N GLU A 165 7.06 -4.79 -7.43
CA GLU A 165 7.92 -5.96 -7.26
C GLU A 165 8.73 -6.18 -8.53
N LEU A 166 10.06 -6.12 -8.41
CA LEU A 166 10.97 -6.54 -9.47
C LEU A 166 11.13 -8.07 -9.40
N LEU A 167 10.83 -8.75 -10.51
CA LEU A 167 10.85 -10.22 -10.63
C LEU A 167 12.15 -10.76 -11.20
N ILE A 168 13.09 -9.86 -11.51
CA ILE A 168 14.43 -10.15 -12.01
C ILE A 168 15.49 -9.65 -11.04
N THR A 169 16.69 -10.21 -11.13
CA THR A 169 17.84 -9.69 -10.40
C THR A 169 18.25 -8.33 -10.97
N PRO A 170 18.25 -7.25 -10.17
CA PRO A 170 18.63 -5.93 -10.65
C PRO A 170 20.14 -5.84 -10.95
N ASP A 171 20.50 -5.18 -12.05
CA ASP A 171 21.87 -4.73 -12.33
C ASP A 171 22.04 -3.29 -11.84
N PHE A 172 22.63 -3.12 -10.65
CA PHE A 172 22.86 -1.81 -10.06
C PHE A 172 23.98 -1.01 -10.75
N GLY A 173 24.78 -1.64 -11.62
CA GLY A 173 25.77 -0.94 -12.44
C GLY A 173 25.13 -0.24 -13.65
N LYS A 174 23.91 -0.65 -14.03
CA LYS A 174 23.13 -0.07 -15.12
C LYS A 174 21.70 0.22 -14.66
N PRO A 175 21.49 1.19 -13.75
CA PRO A 175 20.18 1.44 -13.14
C PRO A 175 19.08 1.85 -14.14
N TRP A 176 19.41 2.34 -15.34
CA TRP A 176 18.41 2.55 -16.38
C TRP A 176 17.72 1.25 -16.83
N LYS A 177 18.39 0.08 -16.68
CA LYS A 177 17.84 -1.24 -17.01
C LYS A 177 16.76 -1.73 -16.05
N ILE A 178 16.60 -1.09 -14.89
CA ILE A 178 15.54 -1.40 -13.92
C ILE A 178 14.40 -0.38 -13.96
N LEU A 179 14.39 0.51 -14.96
CA LEU A 179 13.30 1.45 -15.20
C LEU A 179 12.20 0.81 -16.06
N ILE A 180 10.96 1.24 -15.86
CA ILE A 180 9.75 0.66 -16.47
C ILE A 180 9.71 0.61 -18.00
N HIS A 181 10.63 1.27 -18.72
CA HIS A 181 10.73 1.16 -20.17
C HIS A 181 11.40 -0.14 -20.63
N GLU A 182 12.26 -0.73 -19.79
CA GLU A 182 13.00 -1.98 -20.04
C GLU A 182 12.29 -3.22 -19.48
N LEU A 183 11.18 -3.01 -18.79
CA LEU A 183 10.53 -4.05 -18.01
C LEU A 183 9.17 -4.41 -18.59
N ASP A 184 8.98 -5.69 -18.86
CA ASP A 184 7.70 -6.29 -19.22
C ASP A 184 6.83 -6.55 -17.98
N GLU A 185 5.62 -5.99 -17.96
CA GLU A 185 4.63 -6.21 -16.89
C GLU A 185 4.20 -7.68 -16.86
N GLY A 186 4.19 -8.28 -15.66
CA GLY A 186 3.88 -9.69 -15.44
C GLY A 186 5.04 -10.67 -15.66
N LYS A 187 6.13 -10.24 -16.32
CA LYS A 187 7.33 -11.06 -16.53
C LYS A 187 8.52 -10.57 -15.70
N GLN A 188 8.89 -9.30 -15.86
CA GLN A 188 10.08 -8.73 -15.22
C GLN A 188 9.72 -7.84 -14.02
N TYR A 189 8.50 -7.31 -14.00
CA TYR A 189 7.96 -6.63 -12.83
C TYR A 189 6.47 -6.88 -12.70
N LYS A 190 5.94 -6.68 -11.51
CA LYS A 190 4.50 -6.58 -11.29
C LYS A 190 4.21 -5.55 -10.22
N TYR A 191 3.04 -4.94 -10.30
CA TYR A 191 2.50 -4.08 -9.26
C TYR A 191 1.55 -4.92 -8.39
N SER A 192 2.01 -5.33 -7.21
CA SER A 192 1.27 -6.22 -6.33
C SER A 192 0.42 -5.43 -5.34
N ASN A 193 -0.84 -5.81 -5.19
CA ASN A 193 -1.65 -5.39 -4.05
C ASN A 193 -1.24 -6.21 -2.82
N LEU A 194 -0.73 -5.56 -1.77
CA LEU A 194 -0.25 -6.21 -0.55
C LEU A 194 -1.35 -7.02 0.14
N VAL A 195 -2.59 -6.53 0.10
CA VAL A 195 -3.77 -7.16 0.73
C VAL A 195 -4.21 -8.43 -0.04
N GLU A 196 -3.79 -8.58 -1.30
CA GLU A 196 -4.14 -9.73 -2.14
C GLU A 196 -3.04 -10.80 -2.18
N THR A 197 -1.89 -10.54 -1.58
CA THR A 197 -0.78 -11.51 -1.57
C THR A 197 -1.13 -12.79 -0.81
N PRO A 198 -0.64 -13.96 -1.25
CA PRO A 198 -0.86 -15.22 -0.52
C PRO A 198 -0.42 -15.15 0.95
N ILE A 199 0.73 -14.52 1.20
CA ILE A 199 1.29 -14.34 2.56
C ILE A 199 0.33 -13.54 3.43
N PHE A 200 -0.26 -12.46 2.91
CA PHE A 200 -1.25 -11.69 3.64
C PHE A 200 -2.51 -12.52 3.93
N GLN A 201 -3.05 -13.22 2.93
CA GLN A 201 -4.26 -14.03 3.10
C GLN A 201 -4.05 -15.17 4.10
N GLU A 202 -2.90 -15.84 4.06
CA GLU A 202 -2.52 -16.87 5.03
C GLU A 202 -2.36 -16.29 6.43
N SER A 203 -1.74 -15.12 6.55
CA SER A 203 -1.58 -14.43 7.83
C SER A 203 -2.93 -14.00 8.41
N ALA A 204 -3.83 -13.45 7.59
CA ALA A 204 -5.18 -13.07 7.99
C ALA A 204 -6.00 -14.28 8.46
N LYS A 205 -5.95 -15.40 7.72
CA LYS A 205 -6.56 -16.67 8.13
C LYS A 205 -5.94 -17.17 9.43
N ALA A 206 -4.62 -17.17 9.56
CA ALA A 206 -3.92 -17.63 10.74
C ALA A 206 -4.27 -16.79 11.98
N ILE A 207 -4.47 -15.48 11.86
CA ILE A 207 -4.95 -14.63 12.95
C ILE A 207 -6.36 -15.06 13.39
N LEU A 208 -7.28 -15.30 12.45
CA LEU A 208 -8.62 -15.79 12.76
C LEU A 208 -8.60 -17.18 13.44
N PHE A 209 -7.70 -18.08 13.02
CA PHE A 209 -7.56 -19.41 13.62
C PHE A 209 -6.81 -19.40 14.96
N ARG A 210 -5.77 -18.58 15.11
CA ARG A 210 -4.97 -18.46 16.35
C ARG A 210 -5.67 -17.63 17.43
N THR A 211 -6.62 -16.79 17.05
CA THR A 211 -7.60 -16.25 18.00
C THR A 211 -8.65 -17.30 18.32
N THR A 212 -8.20 -18.49 18.73
CA THR A 212 -9.05 -19.62 19.16
C THR A 212 -10.17 -19.19 20.11
N PRO A 213 -9.95 -18.25 21.06
CA PRO A 213 -11.05 -17.75 21.89
C PRO A 213 -12.14 -17.00 21.12
N LEU A 214 -11.79 -16.24 20.06
CA LEU A 214 -12.75 -15.57 19.18
C LEU A 214 -13.53 -16.60 18.36
N LEU A 215 -12.85 -17.58 17.77
CA LEU A 215 -13.49 -18.63 16.97
C LEU A 215 -14.40 -19.51 17.84
N ILE A 216 -13.96 -19.90 19.03
CA ILE A 216 -14.79 -20.60 20.03
C ILE A 216 -15.97 -19.72 20.44
N SER A 217 -15.78 -18.41 20.62
CA SER A 217 -16.89 -17.51 20.97
C SER A 217 -17.93 -17.42 19.85
N ILE A 218 -17.51 -17.29 18.59
CA ILE A 218 -18.41 -17.25 17.43
C ILE A 218 -19.19 -18.56 17.31
N VAL A 219 -18.49 -19.70 17.31
CA VAL A 219 -19.11 -21.03 17.18
C VAL A 219 -20.02 -21.32 18.39
N GLY A 220 -19.57 -21.01 19.59
CA GLY A 220 -20.32 -21.16 20.83
C GLY A 220 -21.59 -20.31 20.82
N THR A 221 -21.52 -19.06 20.35
CA THR A 221 -22.68 -18.18 20.21
C THR A 221 -23.70 -18.74 19.22
N ILE A 222 -23.25 -19.21 18.05
CA ILE A 222 -24.12 -19.82 17.03
C ILE A 222 -24.81 -21.07 17.58
N LEU A 223 -24.07 -21.97 18.24
CA LEU A 223 -24.62 -23.18 18.84
C LEU A 223 -25.63 -22.84 19.95
N PHE A 224 -25.30 -21.89 20.80
CA PHE A 224 -26.15 -21.46 21.91
C PHE A 224 -27.48 -20.86 21.41
N VAL A 225 -27.42 -19.96 20.42
CA VAL A 225 -28.62 -19.38 19.79
C VAL A 225 -29.46 -20.47 19.12
N SER A 226 -28.83 -21.39 18.40
CA SER A 226 -29.53 -22.49 17.72
C SER A 226 -30.22 -23.43 18.70
N LEU A 227 -29.55 -23.82 19.78
CA LEU A 227 -30.11 -24.69 20.82
C LEU A 227 -31.26 -24.00 21.56
N THR A 228 -31.13 -22.70 21.82
CA THR A 228 -32.18 -21.88 22.44
C THR A 228 -33.42 -21.79 21.55
N LEU A 229 -33.24 -21.56 20.25
CA LEU A 229 -34.33 -21.53 19.27
C LEU A 229 -35.01 -22.90 19.12
N ALA A 230 -34.24 -23.99 19.09
CA ALA A 230 -34.79 -25.34 19.03
C ALA A 230 -35.60 -25.66 20.31
N ALA A 231 -35.04 -25.35 21.49
CA ALA A 231 -35.71 -25.59 22.75
C ALA A 231 -36.99 -24.75 22.90
N SER A 232 -36.98 -23.49 22.47
CA SER A 232 -38.20 -22.65 22.51
C SER A 232 -39.29 -23.16 21.56
N PHE A 233 -38.90 -23.75 20.42
CA PHE A 233 -39.83 -24.34 19.46
C PHE A 233 -40.42 -25.67 19.94
N PHE A 234 -39.60 -26.56 20.53
CA PHE A 234 -40.03 -27.89 20.99
C PHE A 234 -40.74 -27.87 22.35
N PHE A 235 -40.32 -27.01 23.28
CA PHE A 235 -40.87 -26.96 24.64
C PHE A 235 -41.90 -25.85 24.84
N GLY A 236 -42.21 -25.10 23.78
CA GLY A 236 -43.13 -23.96 23.82
C GLY A 236 -42.53 -22.75 24.53
N ALA A 237 -43.08 -21.57 24.23
CA ALA A 237 -42.62 -20.35 24.86
C ALA A 237 -42.92 -20.38 26.37
N LEU A 238 -41.83 -20.37 27.16
CA LEU A 238 -41.75 -19.96 28.57
C LEU A 238 -42.16 -21.00 29.62
N SER A 239 -41.20 -21.83 30.03
CA SER A 239 -40.97 -21.99 31.47
C SER A 239 -39.99 -20.91 31.94
N SER A 240 -40.34 -20.19 33.01
CA SER A 240 -39.53 -19.09 33.56
C SER A 240 -38.11 -19.53 33.91
N PHE A 241 -37.94 -20.78 34.35
CA PHE A 241 -36.66 -21.34 34.73
C PHE A 241 -35.73 -21.56 33.53
N PHE A 242 -36.23 -22.13 32.43
CA PHE A 242 -35.41 -22.33 31.23
C PHE A 242 -34.95 -20.99 30.64
N VAL A 243 -35.86 -20.01 30.56
CA VAL A 243 -35.53 -18.67 30.07
C VAL A 243 -34.54 -17.95 30.99
N GLN A 244 -34.63 -18.14 32.32
CA GLN A 244 -33.65 -17.60 33.25
C GLN A 244 -32.27 -18.23 33.08
N VAL A 245 -32.19 -19.56 32.95
CA VAL A 245 -30.91 -20.27 32.73
C VAL A 245 -30.27 -19.84 31.41
N VAL A 246 -31.05 -19.78 30.33
CA VAL A 246 -30.59 -19.30 29.02
C VAL A 246 -30.14 -17.83 29.12
N SER A 247 -30.88 -16.97 29.82
CA SER A 247 -30.49 -15.56 29.99
C SER A 247 -29.17 -15.43 30.76
N ILE A 248 -28.99 -16.19 31.84
CA ILE A 248 -27.76 -16.16 32.66
C ILE A 248 -26.57 -16.64 31.83
N VAL A 249 -26.70 -17.78 31.15
CA VAL A 249 -25.64 -18.34 30.31
C VAL A 249 -25.32 -17.39 29.15
N GLY A 250 -26.34 -16.81 28.52
CA GLY A 250 -26.17 -15.81 27.46
C GLY A 250 -25.46 -14.55 27.94
N THR A 251 -25.79 -14.03 29.12
CA THR A 251 -25.10 -12.88 29.72
C THR A 251 -23.64 -13.21 30.07
N VAL A 252 -23.37 -14.38 30.65
CA VAL A 252 -22.01 -14.82 30.98
C VAL A 252 -21.17 -15.00 29.72
N LEU A 253 -21.70 -15.67 28.68
CA LEU A 253 -21.03 -15.82 27.40
C LEU A 253 -20.83 -14.47 26.70
N GLY A 254 -21.80 -13.56 26.79
CA GLY A 254 -21.68 -12.20 26.28
C GLY A 254 -20.54 -11.43 26.95
N ILE A 255 -20.44 -11.50 28.29
CA ILE A 255 -19.36 -10.88 29.06
C ILE A 255 -18.01 -11.50 28.70
N ILE A 256 -17.92 -12.83 28.60
CA ILE A 256 -16.69 -13.54 28.22
C ILE A 256 -16.27 -13.16 26.79
N SER A 257 -17.22 -13.09 25.85
CA SER A 257 -16.95 -12.68 24.48
C SER A 257 -16.47 -11.23 24.41
N PHE A 258 -17.11 -10.31 25.14
CA PHE A 258 -16.64 -8.92 25.26
C PHE A 258 -15.22 -8.89 25.84
N PHE A 259 -14.97 -9.63 26.92
CA PHE A 259 -13.65 -9.67 27.56
C PHE A 259 -12.57 -10.19 26.61
N LEU A 260 -12.83 -11.25 25.86
CA LEU A 260 -11.85 -11.83 24.93
C LEU A 260 -11.62 -10.97 23.67
N ILE A 261 -12.61 -10.18 23.25
CA ILE A 261 -12.47 -9.19 22.18
C ILE A 261 -11.58 -8.03 22.62
N TYR A 262 -11.77 -7.52 23.84
CA TYR A 262 -11.00 -6.38 24.36
C TYR A 262 -9.63 -6.78 24.94
N PHE A 263 -9.49 -8.00 25.43
CA PHE A 263 -8.28 -8.54 26.03
C PHE A 263 -7.94 -9.90 25.38
N PRO A 264 -7.44 -9.90 24.13
CA PRO A 264 -7.02 -11.13 23.48
C PRO A 264 -5.93 -11.79 24.31
N ILE A 265 -6.13 -13.07 24.65
CA ILE A 265 -5.16 -13.88 25.39
C ILE A 265 -3.88 -13.96 24.55
N ARG A 266 -2.86 -13.19 24.92
CA ARG A 266 -1.54 -13.27 24.30
C ARG A 266 -0.87 -14.53 24.84
N GLY A 267 -0.73 -15.55 24.00
CA GLY A 267 0.06 -16.73 24.34
C GLY A 267 1.49 -16.34 24.67
N LYS A 268 2.07 -16.96 25.71
CA LYS A 268 3.52 -16.95 25.93
C LYS A 268 4.22 -17.83 24.91
#